data_AF-A0A924SQK5-F1
#
_entry.id   AF-A0A924SQK5-F1
#
_cell.length_a   1.000
_cell.length_b   1.000
_cell.length_c   1.000
_cell.angle_alpha   90.00
_cell.angle_beta   90.00
_cell.angle_gamma   90.00
#
_symmetry.space_group_name_H-M   'P 1'
#
loop_
_entity.id
_entity.type
_entity.pdbx_description
1 polymer ?
#
loop_
_entity_poly.entity_id
_entity_poly.type
_entity_poly.pdbx_seq_one_letter_code
_entity_poly.pdbx_strand_id
1 'polypeptide(L)'
;MSENKNDLPAKKRSFYKPGIVSLLKTILSLFVFIAVDYFIFKSWGAVCLLVSVILIHESGHFVAMKIFGYKHIKMMFVPFVGAYVSGEASHFSKSKKIIMLLAGPVPGVITGMVLLFFYRQNFDQYYYLAALAFLLLNGFNLLPVTPLDGGQIIETLFVRSGLVIQFICLLLALAILLYSIYMFKLWLLIVVA
;
A
#
# COMPACT_ATOMS: atom_id res chain seq x y z
N MET A 1 -2.44 26.21 51.25
CA MET A 1 -3.35 26.53 50.14
C MET A 1 -2.60 26.29 48.85
N SER A 2 -3.06 25.34 48.04
CA SER A 2 -2.43 24.86 46.80
C SER A 2 -2.83 25.73 45.62
N GLU A 3 -1.87 26.24 44.83
CA GLU A 3 -2.14 26.74 43.46
C GLU A 3 -1.14 26.16 42.45
N ASN A 4 -1.59 25.05 41.87
CA ASN A 4 -1.56 24.68 40.46
C ASN A 4 -0.35 25.08 39.58
N LYS A 5 0.62 24.17 39.44
CA LYS A 5 1.54 24.11 38.30
C LYS A 5 1.00 23.09 37.29
N ASN A 6 0.20 23.48 36.32
CA ASN A 6 -0.15 22.59 35.19
C ASN A 6 -0.49 23.31 33.87
N ASP A 7 0.09 24.48 33.62
CA ASP A 7 0.04 25.08 32.28
C ASP A 7 1.30 24.73 31.47
N LEU A 8 1.33 23.50 30.95
CA LEU A 8 2.27 23.11 29.90
C LEU A 8 1.89 23.86 28.60
N PRO A 9 2.78 24.67 28.01
CA PRO A 9 2.43 25.44 26.82
C PRO A 9 2.13 24.49 25.66
N ALA A 10 0.96 24.69 25.03
CA ALA A 10 0.56 23.97 23.82
C ALA A 10 1.66 24.09 22.75
N LYS A 11 2.37 22.99 22.51
CA LYS A 11 3.45 22.88 21.52
C LYS A 11 2.91 23.32 20.15
N LYS A 12 3.29 24.51 19.69
CA LYS A 12 2.92 25.07 18.38
C LYS A 12 3.17 23.98 17.32
N ARG A 13 2.08 23.53 16.68
CA ARG A 13 2.13 22.62 15.52
C ARG A 13 2.74 23.39 14.36
N SER A 14 4.06 23.35 14.21
CA SER A 14 4.71 23.91 13.02
C SER A 14 4.34 23.04 11.82
N PHE A 15 3.60 23.63 10.89
CA PHE A 15 3.32 23.04 9.60
C PHE A 15 4.64 22.92 8.84
N TYR A 16 5.17 21.71 8.71
CA TYR A 16 6.35 21.45 7.88
C TYR A 16 5.97 21.69 6.41
N LYS A 17 6.57 22.70 5.78
CA LYS A 17 6.55 22.85 4.31
C LYS A 17 7.63 21.93 3.75
N PRO A 18 7.30 20.99 2.84
CA PRO A 18 8.34 20.21 2.16
C PRO A 18 9.30 21.19 1.49
N GLY A 19 10.61 21.05 1.76
CA GLY A 19 11.62 21.85 1.09
C GLY A 19 11.54 21.63 -0.42
N ILE A 20 11.76 22.68 -1.21
CA ILE A 20 11.62 22.65 -2.68
C ILE A 20 12.42 21.51 -3.34
N VAL A 21 13.54 21.13 -2.74
CA VAL A 21 14.40 20.00 -3.14
C VAL A 21 13.69 18.65 -3.02
N SER A 22 12.88 18.43 -1.97
CA SER A 22 12.14 17.17 -1.80
C SER A 22 11.06 17.03 -2.87
N LEU A 23 10.36 18.12 -3.18
CA LEU A 23 9.32 18.14 -4.21
C LEU A 23 9.93 17.83 -5.58
N LEU A 24 11.05 18.46 -5.92
CA LEU A 24 11.77 18.20 -7.17
C LEU A 24 12.18 16.73 -7.31
N LYS A 25 12.66 16.11 -6.22
CA LYS A 25 13.01 14.67 -6.22
C LYS A 25 11.80 13.79 -6.48
N THR A 26 10.66 14.06 -5.84
CA THR A 26 9.42 13.29 -6.06
C THR A 26 8.97 13.41 -7.52
N ILE A 27 8.92 14.63 -8.06
CA ILE A 27 8.51 14.88 -9.46
C ILE A 27 9.46 14.16 -10.44
N LEU A 28 10.78 14.29 -10.23
CA LEU A 28 11.77 13.62 -11.07
C LEU A 28 11.61 12.10 -11.00
N SER A 29 11.41 11.55 -9.80
CA SER A 29 11.21 10.11 -9.60
C SER A 29 9.95 9.60 -10.29
N LEU A 30 8.87 10.38 -10.26
CA LEU A 30 7.61 10.05 -10.94
C LEU A 30 7.77 10.09 -12.46
N PHE A 31 8.50 11.08 -12.98
CA PHE A 31 8.77 11.17 -14.42
C PHE A 31 9.57 9.97 -14.92
N VAL A 32 10.63 9.58 -14.20
CA VAL A 32 11.42 8.39 -14.52
C VAL A 32 10.56 7.12 -14.44
N PHE A 33 9.72 7.00 -13.41
CA PHE A 33 8.79 5.90 -13.26
C PHE A 33 7.84 5.77 -14.46
N ILE A 34 7.18 6.86 -14.85
CA ILE A 34 6.28 6.90 -16.02
C ILE A 34 7.02 6.53 -17.31
N ALA A 35 8.24 7.04 -17.50
CA ALA A 35 9.03 6.76 -18.71
C ALA A 35 9.40 5.28 -18.82
N VAL A 36 9.82 4.65 -17.72
CA VAL A 36 10.14 3.23 -17.67
C VAL A 36 8.90 2.37 -17.88
N ASP A 37 7.80 2.68 -17.19
CA ASP A 37 6.53 1.95 -17.36
C ASP A 37 6.03 2.04 -18.80
N TYR A 38 6.09 3.22 -19.42
CA TYR A 38 5.70 3.38 -20.81
C TYR A 38 6.59 2.58 -21.75
N PHE A 39 7.89 2.50 -21.50
CA PHE A 39 8.81 1.69 -22.29
C PHE A 39 8.46 0.20 -22.25
N ILE A 40 8.00 -0.30 -21.09
CA ILE A 40 7.63 -1.70 -20.88
C ILE A 40 6.25 -2.01 -21.48
N PHE A 41 5.23 -1.24 -21.11
CA PHE A 41 3.85 -1.53 -21.47
C PHE A 41 3.45 -1.01 -22.85
N LYS A 42 4.15 0.01 -23.35
CA LYS A 42 3.84 0.72 -24.61
C LYS A 42 2.37 1.15 -24.72
N SER A 43 1.72 1.40 -23.58
CA SER A 43 0.31 1.74 -23.49
C SER A 43 0.09 2.81 -22.42
N TRP A 44 -0.34 3.99 -22.84
CA TRP A 44 -0.68 5.07 -21.92
C TRP A 44 -1.80 4.67 -20.95
N GLY A 45 -2.78 3.88 -21.39
CA GLY A 45 -3.85 3.39 -20.53
C GLY A 45 -3.33 2.53 -19.38
N ALA A 46 -2.39 1.63 -19.66
CA ALA A 46 -1.77 0.78 -18.64
C ALA A 46 -0.92 1.59 -17.65
N VAL A 47 -0.11 2.53 -18.17
CA VAL A 47 0.72 3.42 -17.34
C VAL A 47 -0.15 4.29 -16.43
N CYS A 48 -1.18 4.94 -16.98
CA CYS A 48 -2.10 5.76 -16.20
C CYS A 48 -2.83 4.95 -15.14
N LEU A 49 -3.25 3.73 -15.46
CA LEU A 49 -3.90 2.85 -14.50
C LEU A 49 -2.94 2.48 -13.36
N LEU A 50 -1.73 2.00 -13.67
CA LEU A 50 -0.75 1.59 -12.67
C LEU A 50 -0.36 2.75 -11.74
N VAL A 51 -0.07 3.92 -12.31
CA VAL A 51 0.22 5.14 -11.56
C VAL A 51 -0.97 5.53 -10.67
N SER A 52 -2.21 5.41 -11.15
CA SER A 52 -3.41 5.72 -10.36
C SER A 52 -3.56 4.79 -9.16
N VAL A 53 -3.35 3.48 -9.35
CA VAL A 53 -3.45 2.49 -8.27
C VAL A 53 -2.40 2.78 -7.19
N ILE A 54 -1.14 3.00 -7.60
CA ILE A 54 -0.04 3.33 -6.69
C ILE A 54 -0.29 4.65 -5.97
N LEU A 55 -0.75 5.68 -6.69
CA LEU A 55 -1.03 6.99 -6.09
C LEU A 55 -2.13 6.89 -5.03
N ILE A 56 -3.23 6.19 -5.32
CA ILE A 56 -4.32 6.02 -4.34
C ILE A 56 -3.80 5.28 -3.10
N HIS A 57 -3.04 4.21 -3.30
CA HIS A 57 -2.41 3.46 -2.22
C HIS A 57 -1.47 4.33 -1.36
N GLU A 58 -0.45 4.93 -1.96
CA GLU A 58 0.53 5.74 -1.23
C GLU A 58 -0.07 7.03 -0.64
N SER A 59 -1.08 7.62 -1.30
CA SER A 59 -1.79 8.77 -0.75
C SER A 59 -2.50 8.43 0.55
N GLY A 60 -3.00 7.21 0.69
CA GLY A 60 -3.59 6.70 1.92
C GLY A 60 -2.60 6.73 3.08
N HIS A 61 -1.41 6.16 2.88
CA HIS A 61 -0.32 6.24 3.85
C HIS A 61 0.07 7.70 4.16
N PHE A 62 0.22 8.53 3.12
CA PHE A 62 0.58 9.94 3.27
C PHE A 62 -0.43 10.71 4.13
N VAL A 63 -1.72 10.54 3.84
CA VAL A 63 -2.81 11.19 4.59
C VAL A 63 -2.82 10.70 6.04
N ALA A 64 -2.70 9.39 6.29
CA ALA A 64 -2.65 8.86 7.64
C ALA A 64 -1.43 9.37 8.43
N MET A 65 -0.25 9.40 7.81
CA MET A 65 0.97 9.97 8.40
C MET A 65 0.78 11.45 8.77
N LYS A 66 0.13 12.23 7.90
CA LYS A 66 -0.18 13.63 8.16
C LYS A 66 -1.15 13.81 9.32
N ILE A 67 -2.21 13.00 9.39
CA ILE A 67 -3.19 13.00 10.49
C ILE A 67 -2.51 12.62 11.82
N PHE A 68 -1.60 11.66 11.80
CA PHE A 68 -0.89 11.20 13.00
C PHE A 68 0.31 12.07 13.39
N GLY A 69 0.62 13.12 12.63
CA GLY A 69 1.63 14.11 12.98
C GLY A 69 3.07 13.68 12.67
N TYR A 70 3.26 12.81 11.68
CA TYR A 70 4.59 12.47 11.18
C TYR A 70 5.28 13.71 10.61
N LYS A 71 6.59 13.78 10.78
CA LYS A 71 7.44 14.86 10.26
C LYS A 71 8.24 14.39 9.06
N HIS A 72 8.71 15.33 8.25
CA HIS A 72 9.58 15.05 7.11
C HIS A 72 9.01 14.01 6.12
N ILE A 73 7.69 14.04 5.93
CA ILE A 73 6.99 13.11 5.04
C ILE A 73 7.42 13.35 3.60
N LYS A 74 7.91 12.30 2.93
CA LYS A 74 8.36 12.32 1.53
C LYS A 74 7.82 11.09 0.82
N MET A 75 7.46 11.27 -0.45
CA MET A 75 6.98 10.20 -1.35
C MET A 75 8.00 10.06 -2.49
N MET A 76 8.37 8.83 -2.82
CA MET A 76 9.32 8.53 -3.89
C MET A 76 8.79 7.39 -4.74
N PHE A 77 8.95 7.51 -6.06
CA PHE A 77 8.64 6.47 -7.02
C PHE A 77 9.91 5.74 -7.41
N VAL A 78 9.84 4.41 -7.49
CA VAL A 78 10.95 3.52 -7.81
C VAL A 78 10.49 2.60 -8.94
N PRO A 79 11.06 2.72 -10.15
CA PRO A 79 10.72 1.83 -11.25
C PRO A 79 10.83 0.36 -10.86
N PHE A 80 9.96 -0.49 -11.40
CA PHE A 80 9.86 -1.94 -11.11
C PHE A 80 9.42 -2.32 -9.70
N VAL A 81 9.54 -1.42 -8.72
CA VAL A 81 9.20 -1.69 -7.32
C VAL A 81 7.85 -1.07 -6.95
N GLY A 82 7.60 0.17 -7.38
CA GLY A 82 6.37 0.91 -7.08
C GLY A 82 6.69 2.29 -6.51
N ALA A 83 6.05 2.66 -5.40
CA ALA A 83 6.38 3.87 -4.67
C ALA A 83 6.39 3.58 -3.17
N TYR A 84 6.90 4.51 -2.39
CA TYR A 84 6.80 4.45 -0.93
C TYR A 84 6.72 5.84 -0.34
N VAL A 85 5.98 5.95 0.76
CA VAL A 85 5.99 7.13 1.63
C VAL A 85 6.82 6.84 2.88
N SER A 86 7.70 7.77 3.22
CA SER A 86 8.50 7.71 4.44
C SER A 86 8.35 8.99 5.25
N GLY A 87 8.43 8.87 6.57
CA GLY A 87 8.33 9.99 7.49
C GLY A 87 8.75 9.58 8.90
N GLU A 88 9.04 10.56 9.73
CA GLU A 88 9.49 10.36 11.11
C GLU A 88 8.29 10.45 12.06
N ALA A 89 8.00 9.35 12.76
CA ALA A 89 6.94 9.29 13.74
C ALA A 89 7.31 10.09 15.00
N SER A 90 6.44 11.00 15.45
CA SER A 90 6.68 11.74 16.70
C SER A 90 6.42 10.88 17.94
N HIS A 91 5.49 9.92 17.86
CA HIS A 91 5.14 8.99 18.94
C HIS A 91 4.73 7.64 18.37
N PHE A 92 5.26 6.55 18.94
CA PHE A 92 4.93 5.19 18.53
C PHE A 92 3.69 4.68 19.27
N SER A 93 2.56 4.62 18.55
CA SER A 93 1.37 3.87 18.97
C SER A 93 1.12 2.75 17.98
N LYS A 94 1.04 1.50 18.46
CA LYS A 94 0.80 0.31 17.61
C LYS A 94 -0.47 0.47 16.78
N SER A 95 -1.56 0.93 17.39
CA SER A 95 -2.84 1.13 16.71
C SER A 95 -2.74 2.17 15.60
N LYS A 96 -2.04 3.30 15.84
CA LYS A 96 -1.80 4.31 14.79
C LYS A 96 -0.97 3.75 13.64
N LYS A 97 0.06 2.94 13.93
CA LYS A 97 0.87 2.29 12.89
C LYS A 97 0.02 1.33 12.05
N ILE A 98 -0.84 0.52 12.67
CA ILE A 98 -1.74 -0.41 11.95
C ILE A 98 -2.74 0.37 11.08
N ILE A 99 -3.37 1.43 11.62
CA ILE A 99 -4.28 2.27 10.84
C ILE A 99 -3.55 2.93 9.67
N MET A 100 -2.32 3.40 9.88
CA MET A 100 -1.48 3.96 8.82
C MET A 100 -1.14 2.92 7.73
N LEU A 101 -0.81 1.69 8.11
CA LEU A 101 -0.53 0.60 7.17
C LEU A 101 -1.79 0.15 6.42
N LEU A 102 -2.97 0.19 7.02
CA LEU A 102 -4.23 -0.12 6.34
C LEU A 102 -4.72 1.04 5.46
N ALA A 103 -4.29 2.27 5.74
CA ALA A 103 -4.75 3.45 5.03
C ALA A 103 -4.36 3.43 3.54
N GLY A 104 -3.31 2.71 3.14
CA GLY A 104 -2.96 2.50 1.74
C GLY A 104 -3.82 1.44 1.04
N PRO A 105 -3.83 0.18 1.52
CA PRO A 105 -4.59 -0.91 0.91
C PRO A 105 -6.11 -0.69 0.86
N VAL A 106 -6.70 -0.17 1.95
CA VAL A 106 -8.17 -0.14 2.10
C VAL A 106 -8.86 0.70 1.03
N PRO A 107 -8.46 1.96 0.75
CA PRO A 107 -9.02 2.75 -0.35
C PRO A 107 -8.89 2.06 -1.71
N GLY A 108 -7.77 1.39 -1.95
CA GLY A 108 -7.54 0.67 -3.20
C GLY A 108 -8.47 -0.54 -3.34
N VAL A 109 -8.65 -1.34 -2.29
CA VAL A 109 -9.60 -2.46 -2.28
C VAL A 109 -11.03 -1.98 -2.48
N ILE A 110 -11.45 -0.92 -1.79
CA ILE A 110 -12.78 -0.31 -1.97
C ILE A 110 -12.98 0.13 -3.43
N THR A 111 -11.99 0.83 -4.00
CA THR A 111 -12.04 1.28 -5.40
C THR A 111 -12.16 0.11 -6.36
N GLY A 112 -11.36 -0.96 -6.16
CA GLY A 112 -11.43 -2.17 -6.96
C GLY A 112 -12.80 -2.87 -6.89
N MET A 113 -13.40 -2.96 -5.69
CA MET A 113 -14.75 -3.51 -5.52
C MET A 113 -15.83 -2.69 -6.25
N VAL A 114 -15.73 -1.35 -6.18
CA VAL A 114 -16.65 -0.45 -6.90
C VAL A 114 -16.51 -0.62 -8.41
N LEU A 115 -15.28 -0.74 -8.93
CA LEU A 115 -15.04 -0.98 -10.35
C LEU A 115 -15.56 -2.34 -10.81
N LEU A 116 -15.43 -3.40 -9.99
CA LEU A 116 -16.07 -4.70 -10.27
C LEU A 116 -17.59 -4.58 -10.34
N PHE A 117 -18.20 -3.79 -9.47
CA PHE A 117 -19.63 -3.54 -9.52
C PHE A 117 -20.04 -2.91 -10.86
N PHE A 118 -19.30 -1.91 -11.34
CA PHE A 118 -19.56 -1.29 -12.66
C PHE A 118 -19.30 -2.23 -13.84
N TYR A 119 -18.28 -3.09 -13.75
CA TYR A 119 -18.04 -4.13 -14.74
C TYR A 119 -19.26 -5.06 -14.87
N ARG A 120 -19.87 -5.47 -13.75
CA ARG A 120 -21.05 -6.34 -13.79
C ARG A 120 -22.28 -5.70 -14.46
N GLN A 121 -22.35 -4.37 -14.54
CA GLN A 121 -23.46 -3.68 -15.20
C GLN A 121 -23.21 -3.51 -16.71
N ASN A 122 -21.99 -3.15 -17.09
CA ASN A 122 -21.69 -2.70 -18.46
C ASN A 122 -20.89 -3.72 -19.28
N PHE A 123 -20.31 -4.75 -18.64
CA PHE A 123 -19.38 -5.72 -19.22
C PHE A 123 -18.16 -5.10 -19.94
N ASP A 124 -17.85 -3.83 -19.64
CA ASP A 124 -16.69 -3.14 -20.19
C ASP A 124 -15.40 -3.68 -19.57
N GLN A 125 -14.53 -4.23 -20.42
CA GLN A 125 -13.26 -4.81 -20.01
C GLN A 125 -12.33 -3.81 -19.32
N TYR A 126 -12.47 -2.51 -19.57
CA TYR A 126 -11.69 -1.49 -18.87
C TYR A 126 -11.96 -1.52 -17.36
N TYR A 127 -13.22 -1.58 -16.94
CA TYR A 127 -13.57 -1.67 -15.52
C TYR A 127 -13.05 -2.95 -14.88
N TYR A 128 -13.09 -4.07 -15.61
CA TYR A 128 -12.55 -5.33 -15.13
C TYR A 128 -11.03 -5.25 -14.91
N LEU A 129 -10.27 -4.76 -15.90
CA LEU A 129 -8.82 -4.61 -15.80
C LEU A 129 -8.42 -3.64 -14.71
N ALA A 130 -9.12 -2.51 -14.59
CA ALA A 130 -8.87 -1.53 -13.54
C ALA A 130 -9.14 -2.12 -12.16
N ALA A 131 -10.27 -2.81 -12.00
CA ALA A 131 -10.61 -3.47 -10.74
C ALA A 131 -9.57 -4.53 -10.34
N LEU A 132 -9.13 -5.34 -11.30
CA LEU A 132 -8.08 -6.34 -11.10
C LEU A 132 -6.78 -5.68 -10.63
N ALA A 133 -6.36 -4.60 -11.29
CA ALA A 133 -5.14 -3.87 -10.91
C ALA A 133 -5.21 -3.33 -9.47
N PHE A 134 -6.35 -2.73 -9.09
CA PHE A 134 -6.57 -2.27 -7.72
C PHE A 134 -6.56 -3.42 -6.70
N LEU A 135 -7.32 -4.48 -6.95
CA LEU A 135 -7.44 -5.60 -6.01
C LEU A 135 -6.13 -6.38 -5.87
N LEU A 136 -5.44 -6.64 -6.98
CA LEU A 136 -4.17 -7.37 -6.96
C LEU A 136 -3.06 -6.59 -6.27
N LEU A 137 -2.86 -5.31 -6.61
CA LEU A 137 -1.78 -4.52 -5.99
C LEU A 137 -2.01 -4.34 -4.48
N ASN A 138 -3.24 -3.97 -4.09
CA ASN A 138 -3.54 -3.75 -2.67
C ASN A 138 -3.64 -5.08 -1.89
N GLY A 139 -4.13 -6.15 -2.52
CA GLY A 139 -4.11 -7.50 -1.95
C GLY A 139 -2.70 -8.03 -1.78
N PHE A 140 -1.82 -7.79 -2.75
CA PHE A 140 -0.40 -8.12 -2.65
C PHE A 140 0.25 -7.38 -1.47
N ASN A 141 0.01 -6.07 -1.31
CA ASN A 141 0.53 -5.32 -0.16
C ASN A 141 -0.02 -5.80 1.20
N LEU A 142 -1.16 -6.48 1.23
CA LEU A 142 -1.70 -7.10 2.45
C LEU A 142 -1.14 -8.50 2.74
N LEU A 143 -0.27 -9.04 1.90
CA LEU A 143 0.38 -10.31 2.18
C LEU A 143 1.23 -10.24 3.46
N PRO A 144 1.30 -11.35 4.22
CA PRO A 144 2.01 -11.41 5.49
C PRO A 144 3.53 -11.54 5.27
N VAL A 145 4.14 -10.63 4.52
CA VAL A 145 5.57 -10.66 4.15
C VAL A 145 6.16 -9.27 4.23
N THR A 146 7.19 -9.08 5.05
CA THR A 146 7.94 -7.81 5.10
C THR A 146 8.80 -7.67 3.82
N PRO A 147 8.83 -6.52 3.12
CA PRO A 147 8.43 -5.18 3.56
C PRO A 147 6.97 -4.75 3.29
N LEU A 148 6.08 -5.64 2.83
CA LEU A 148 4.69 -5.30 2.51
C LEU A 148 3.90 -4.89 3.76
N ASP A 149 2.81 -4.14 3.57
CA ASP A 149 1.99 -3.60 4.66
C ASP A 149 1.45 -4.70 5.58
N GLY A 150 0.96 -5.80 5.03
CA GLY A 150 0.45 -6.95 5.80
C GLY A 150 1.50 -7.57 6.71
N GLY A 151 2.73 -7.72 6.20
CA GLY A 151 3.89 -8.17 6.99
C GLY A 151 4.19 -7.21 8.14
N GLN A 152 4.22 -5.91 7.85
CA GLN A 152 4.44 -4.87 8.86
C GLN A 152 3.31 -4.79 9.91
N ILE A 153 2.06 -5.08 9.52
CA ILE A 153 0.93 -5.18 10.45
C ILE A 153 1.16 -6.35 11.42
N ILE A 154 1.54 -7.53 10.91
CA ILE A 154 1.82 -8.71 11.73
C ILE A 154 2.98 -8.44 12.70
N GLU A 155 4.07 -7.84 12.25
CA GLU A 155 5.20 -7.49 13.14
C GLU A 155 4.79 -6.46 14.21
N THR A 156 3.91 -5.53 13.86
CA THR A 156 3.41 -4.52 14.82
C THR A 156 2.51 -5.14 15.89
N LEU A 157 1.70 -6.13 15.52
CA LEU A 157 0.86 -6.91 16.44
C LEU A 157 1.72 -7.85 17.30
N PHE A 158 2.62 -8.60 16.66
CA PHE A 158 3.39 -9.70 17.25
C PHE A 158 4.89 -9.41 17.26
N VAL A 159 5.31 -8.50 18.14
CA VAL A 159 6.68 -7.96 18.19
C VAL A 159 7.78 -9.04 18.28
N ARG A 160 7.53 -10.15 18.97
CA ARG A 160 8.52 -11.23 19.17
C ARG A 160 8.40 -12.38 18.18
N SER A 161 7.21 -12.60 17.62
CA SER A 161 6.88 -13.77 16.81
C SER A 161 6.43 -13.42 15.39
N GLY A 162 6.56 -12.16 14.97
CA GLY A 162 6.10 -11.66 13.68
C GLY A 162 6.60 -12.50 12.51
N LEU A 163 7.92 -12.72 12.42
CA LEU A 163 8.52 -13.54 11.35
C LEU A 163 8.04 -15.00 11.35
N VAL A 164 7.87 -15.59 12.54
CA VAL A 164 7.36 -16.97 12.67
C VAL A 164 5.90 -17.04 12.20
N ILE A 165 5.08 -16.07 12.58
CA ILE A 165 3.67 -16.00 12.16
C ILE A 165 3.58 -15.76 10.65
N GLN A 166 4.39 -14.86 10.09
CA GLN A 166 4.48 -14.66 8.64
C GLN A 166 4.81 -15.98 7.91
N PHE A 167 5.83 -16.70 8.38
CA PHE A 167 6.23 -17.99 7.80
C PHE A 167 5.11 -19.04 7.89
N ILE A 168 4.43 -19.16 9.05
CA ILE A 168 3.29 -20.06 9.21
C ILE A 168 2.15 -19.68 8.26
N CYS A 169 1.80 -18.39 8.17
CA CYS A 169 0.78 -17.92 7.25
C CYS A 169 1.11 -18.26 5.79
N LEU A 170 2.37 -18.10 5.38
CA LEU A 170 2.83 -18.47 4.04
C LEU A 170 2.75 -19.97 3.78
N LEU A 171 3.18 -20.80 4.75
CA LEU A 171 3.07 -22.26 4.62
C LEU A 171 1.63 -22.72 4.51
N LEU A 172 0.72 -22.14 5.29
CA LEU A 172 -0.71 -22.43 5.22
C LEU A 172 -1.30 -21.98 3.88
N ALA A 173 -0.95 -20.79 3.39
CA ALA A 173 -1.39 -20.30 2.09
C ALA A 173 -0.92 -21.23 0.95
N LEU A 174 0.34 -21.68 1.00
CA LEU A 174 0.89 -22.63 0.04
C LEU A 174 0.18 -23.98 0.11
N ALA A 175 -0.07 -24.51 1.32
CA ALA A 175 -0.78 -25.77 1.50
C ALA A 175 -2.21 -25.70 0.94
N ILE A 176 -2.93 -24.61 1.19
CA ILE A 176 -4.27 -24.37 0.64
C ILE A 176 -4.22 -24.28 -0.89
N LEU A 177 -3.23 -23.57 -1.44
CA LEU A 177 -3.04 -23.46 -2.88
C LEU A 177 -2.81 -24.84 -3.52
N LEU A 178 -1.87 -25.62 -3.00
CA LEU A 178 -1.57 -26.98 -3.49
C LEU A 178 -2.79 -27.90 -3.37
N TYR A 179 -3.52 -27.83 -2.26
CA TYR A 179 -4.77 -28.57 -2.07
C TYR A 179 -5.83 -28.17 -3.08
N SER A 180 -5.99 -26.87 -3.37
CA SER A 180 -6.93 -26.38 -4.37
C SER A 180 -6.58 -26.88 -5.79
N ILE A 181 -5.30 -26.83 -6.17
CA ILE A 181 -4.80 -27.38 -7.44
C ILE A 181 -5.13 -28.87 -7.55
N TYR A 182 -4.94 -29.61 -6.44
CA TYR A 182 -5.25 -31.03 -6.38
C TYR A 182 -6.75 -31.32 -6.56
N MET A 183 -7.60 -30.63 -5.80
CA MET A 183 -9.05 -30.83 -5.81
C MET A 183 -9.70 -30.45 -7.14
N PHE A 184 -9.27 -29.34 -7.75
CA PHE A 184 -9.83 -28.86 -9.01
C PHE A 184 -9.18 -29.50 -10.26
N LYS A 185 -8.29 -30.49 -10.08
CA LYS A 185 -7.50 -31.13 -11.16
C LYS A 185 -6.85 -30.13 -12.11
N LEU A 186 -6.45 -28.96 -11.59
CA LEU A 186 -5.84 -27.88 -12.36
C LEU A 186 -4.50 -28.32 -12.99
N TRP A 187 -3.88 -29.41 -12.49
CA TRP A 187 -2.75 -30.05 -13.14
C TRP A 187 -3.02 -30.48 -14.58
N LEU A 188 -4.27 -30.78 -14.97
CA LEU A 188 -4.61 -31.17 -16.34
C LEU A 188 -4.45 -30.00 -17.31
N LEU A 189 -4.64 -28.76 -16.85
CA LEU A 189 -4.41 -27.58 -17.69
C LEU A 189 -2.92 -27.31 -17.94
N ILE A 190 -2.03 -27.67 -17.00
CA ILE A 190 -0.57 -27.53 -17.17
C ILE A 190 -0.02 -28.59 -18.15
N VAL A 191 -0.65 -29.76 -18.24
CA VAL A 191 -0.25 -30.83 -19.16
C VAL A 191 -0.81 -30.64 -20.58
N VAL A 192 -1.89 -29.85 -20.73
CA VAL A 192 -2.61 -29.66 -21.99
C VAL A 192 -2.36 -28.27 -22.62
N ALA A 193 -1.77 -27.32 -21.88
CA ALA A 193 -1.34 -26.00 -22.38
C ALA A 193 0.12 -26.01 -22.84
#